data_AF-A0A0S8IJ06-F1
#
_entry.id   AF-A0A0S8IJ06-F1
#
_cell.length_a   1.000
_cell.length_b   1.000
_cell.length_c   1.000
_cell.angle_alpha   90.00
_cell.angle_beta   90.00
_cell.angle_gamma   90.00
#
_symmetry.space_group_name_H-M   'P 1'
#
loop_
_entity.id
_entity.type
_entity.pdbx_description
1 polymer ?
#
loop_
_entity_poly.entity_id
_entity_poly.type
_entity_poly.pdbx_seq_one_letter_code
_entity_poly.pdbx_strand_id
1 'polypeptide(L)'
;MVEPLTEYVPGEDVDEILLLKRRIHKRLIDEFNLKRLDLKLFSDTKKAKELKNKAEIMVSNFLTEEVGSLISSPEIRKKLVKEIMDEALALGPLEDLLADPSITDIMVNNKDEVYIERNGKVELTSKKFISNEQVKVIIERIIAPIGRRIDESTPMVDARLKDGSRVNAIIPPLSLTGPTLTIRKFRKERFKTDELIALNTLTQDMVDFLRASVLARKNMIISGGTGSGKTTVLNVLSEFVPINERIVTIEDAAELKLHQEHWLRLESRPPNIEGKGAITIRDLFRNTLRMRPDRIIIGECRSIETLDMLQAMNTGHDGSMTTIHANSTHDVLVRLDSMILMSGIELPIRAIREMIASAIHLIVHTARLSDGTRKVTQITEMAGMKNDIDVNLRDIFIFKQTGIDNEGNVIGTFQATGHIPSFIEEIRLKGITMPDSMFLPPAHT
;
A
#
# COMPACT_ATOMS: atom_id res chain seq x y z
N MET A 1 21.36 38.08 -45.99
CA MET A 1 21.98 37.11 -45.07
C MET A 1 20.90 36.69 -44.11
N VAL A 2 20.61 35.39 -44.09
CA VAL A 2 19.54 34.76 -43.33
C VAL A 2 19.99 34.71 -41.87
N GLU A 3 19.23 35.30 -40.95
CA GLU A 3 19.44 35.10 -39.52
C GLU A 3 19.00 33.67 -39.14
N PRO A 4 19.73 32.99 -38.23
CA PRO A 4 19.45 31.60 -37.89
C PRO A 4 18.15 31.49 -37.11
N LEU A 5 17.44 30.38 -37.36
CA LEU A 5 16.30 29.91 -36.57
C LEU A 5 16.63 29.93 -35.07
N THR A 6 15.90 30.75 -34.32
CA THR A 6 15.92 30.72 -32.85
C THR A 6 15.45 29.36 -32.36
N GLU A 7 16.26 28.75 -31.50
CA GLU A 7 16.06 27.45 -30.91
C GLU A 7 14.74 27.36 -30.13
N TYR A 8 14.09 26.21 -30.25
CA TYR A 8 12.91 25.79 -29.50
C TYR A 8 13.20 25.80 -27.98
N VAL A 9 12.43 26.59 -27.22
CA VAL A 9 12.47 26.64 -25.75
C VAL A 9 11.25 25.90 -25.19
N PRO A 10 11.39 24.68 -24.63
CA PRO A 10 10.27 23.98 -24.02
C PRO A 10 9.93 24.61 -22.66
N GLY A 11 8.86 25.40 -22.62
CA GLY A 11 8.36 26.02 -21.38
C GLY A 11 7.17 26.95 -21.58
N GLU A 12 7.18 27.76 -22.65
CA GLU A 12 6.16 28.81 -22.87
C GLU A 12 4.78 28.26 -23.31
N ASP A 13 4.75 27.19 -24.13
CA ASP A 13 3.50 26.57 -24.62
C ASP A 13 2.62 25.94 -23.51
N VAL A 14 3.23 25.51 -22.39
CA VAL A 14 2.51 24.78 -21.33
C VAL A 14 1.61 25.71 -20.52
N ASP A 15 2.06 26.94 -20.29
CA ASP A 15 1.29 27.95 -19.56
C ASP A 15 0.14 28.52 -20.40
N GLU A 16 0.34 28.71 -21.71
CA GLU A 16 -0.74 29.14 -22.61
C GLU A 16 -1.87 28.10 -22.70
N ILE A 17 -1.52 26.82 -22.82
CA ILE A 17 -2.49 25.73 -22.83
C ILE A 17 -3.25 25.64 -21.50
N LEU A 18 -2.57 25.83 -20.36
CA LEU A 18 -3.23 25.82 -19.05
C LEU A 18 -4.17 27.02 -18.88
N LEU A 19 -3.79 28.21 -19.37
CA LEU A 19 -4.64 29.39 -19.36
C LEU A 19 -5.87 29.21 -20.27
N LEU A 20 -5.70 28.62 -21.45
CA LEU A 20 -6.80 28.26 -22.34
C LEU A 20 -7.78 27.30 -21.65
N LYS A 21 -7.26 26.23 -21.03
CA LYS A 21 -8.09 25.30 -20.25
C LYS A 21 -8.86 26.01 -19.15
N ARG A 22 -8.22 26.93 -18.40
CA ARG A 22 -8.87 27.74 -17.36
C ARG A 22 -10.05 28.54 -17.91
N ARG A 23 -9.88 29.23 -19.03
CA ARG A 23 -10.94 30.06 -19.64
C ARG A 23 -12.12 29.22 -20.10
N ILE A 24 -11.85 28.15 -20.85
CA ILE A 24 -12.89 27.26 -21.38
C ILE A 24 -13.60 26.53 -20.24
N HIS A 25 -12.87 26.05 -19.23
CA HIS A 25 -13.46 25.42 -18.05
C HIS A 25 -14.35 26.39 -17.27
N LYS A 26 -13.92 27.64 -17.09
CA LYS A 26 -14.74 28.67 -16.43
C LYS A 26 -16.03 28.94 -17.21
N ARG A 27 -15.92 29.13 -18.53
CA ARG A 27 -17.09 29.34 -19.41
C ARG A 27 -18.05 28.16 -19.38
N LEU A 28 -17.54 26.94 -19.40
CA LEU A 28 -18.34 25.73 -19.25
C LEU A 28 -19.07 25.71 -17.90
N ILE A 29 -18.40 26.01 -16.78
CA ILE A 29 -19.05 26.05 -15.47
C ILE A 29 -20.17 27.10 -15.43
N ASP A 30 -19.92 28.28 -15.98
CA ASP A 30 -20.83 29.42 -15.96
C ASP A 30 -22.07 29.17 -16.86
N GLU A 31 -21.89 28.70 -18.10
CA GLU A 31 -23.01 28.39 -19.01
C GLU A 31 -23.82 27.18 -18.57
N PHE A 32 -23.17 26.19 -17.95
CA PHE A 32 -23.78 24.91 -17.61
C PHE A 32 -24.33 24.89 -16.17
N ASN A 33 -24.18 25.98 -15.40
CA ASN A 33 -24.58 26.11 -14.01
C ASN A 33 -24.13 24.91 -13.14
N LEU A 34 -22.94 24.37 -13.46
CA LEU A 34 -22.41 23.12 -12.91
C LEU A 34 -22.20 23.17 -11.39
N LYS A 35 -22.09 24.38 -10.81
CA LYS A 35 -22.03 24.60 -9.35
C LYS A 35 -23.26 24.07 -8.60
N ARG A 36 -24.39 23.86 -9.29
CA ARG A 36 -25.65 23.34 -8.74
C ARG A 36 -26.03 21.96 -9.25
N LEU A 37 -25.20 21.31 -10.07
CA LEU A 37 -25.50 19.96 -10.50
C LEU A 37 -25.34 19.00 -9.32
N ASP A 38 -26.48 18.61 -8.76
CA ASP A 38 -26.59 17.61 -7.70
C ASP A 38 -25.69 16.41 -8.01
N LEU A 39 -24.80 16.07 -7.06
CA LEU A 39 -24.04 14.82 -7.03
C LEU A 39 -24.94 13.57 -7.19
N LYS A 40 -26.27 13.72 -7.05
CA LYS A 40 -27.29 12.70 -7.31
C LYS A 40 -27.50 12.37 -8.79
N LEU A 41 -27.13 13.23 -9.74
CA LEU A 41 -27.28 12.96 -11.19
C LEU A 41 -26.38 11.83 -11.70
N PHE A 42 -25.30 11.50 -10.98
CA PHE A 42 -24.44 10.36 -11.29
C PHE A 42 -25.08 8.98 -10.99
N SER A 43 -26.30 8.95 -10.45
CA SER A 43 -27.06 7.71 -10.23
C SER A 43 -27.86 7.25 -11.45
N ASP A 44 -28.21 8.16 -12.38
CA ASP A 44 -28.97 7.85 -13.60
C ASP A 44 -28.05 7.84 -14.83
N THR A 45 -27.69 6.64 -15.29
CA THR A 45 -26.71 6.40 -16.37
C THR A 45 -27.13 7.02 -17.70
N LYS A 46 -28.42 7.21 -17.98
CA LYS A 46 -28.90 7.84 -19.23
C LYS A 46 -28.71 9.35 -19.20
N LYS A 47 -29.13 10.01 -18.12
CA LYS A 47 -29.00 11.46 -17.96
C LYS A 47 -27.54 11.90 -17.88
N ALA A 48 -26.70 11.15 -17.17
CA ALA A 48 -25.26 11.43 -17.12
C ALA A 48 -24.61 11.39 -18.51
N LYS A 49 -25.03 10.45 -19.38
CA LYS A 49 -24.52 10.32 -20.75
C LYS A 49 -24.96 11.49 -21.65
N GLU A 50 -26.23 11.89 -21.59
CA GLU A 50 -26.72 13.07 -22.33
C GLU A 50 -26.02 14.35 -21.91
N LEU A 51 -25.79 14.50 -20.61
CA LEU A 51 -25.14 15.67 -20.04
C LEU A 51 -23.67 15.77 -20.48
N LYS A 52 -22.97 14.64 -20.46
CA LYS A 52 -21.59 14.52 -20.97
C LYS A 52 -21.51 14.88 -22.45
N ASN A 53 -22.42 14.36 -23.28
CA ASN A 53 -22.44 14.68 -24.72
C ASN A 53 -22.68 16.18 -24.99
N LYS A 54 -23.60 16.82 -24.26
CA LYS A 54 -23.85 18.25 -24.39
C LYS A 54 -22.64 19.09 -24.01
N ALA A 55 -21.98 18.75 -22.89
CA ALA A 55 -20.77 19.43 -22.45
C ALA A 55 -19.62 19.24 -23.44
N GLU A 56 -19.46 18.06 -24.05
CA GLU A 56 -18.42 17.79 -25.04
C GLU A 56 -18.59 18.64 -26.31
N ILE A 57 -19.82 18.75 -26.83
CA ILE A 57 -20.15 19.62 -27.97
C ILE A 57 -19.82 21.08 -27.65
N MET A 58 -20.19 21.54 -26.45
CA MET A 58 -19.95 22.91 -26.01
C MET A 58 -18.45 23.22 -25.86
N VAL A 59 -17.67 22.34 -25.22
CA VAL A 59 -16.21 22.48 -25.11
C VAL A 59 -15.56 22.51 -26.48
N SER A 60 -16.01 21.67 -27.42
CA SER A 60 -15.51 21.71 -28.80
C SER A 60 -15.83 23.04 -29.48
N ASN A 61 -17.03 23.58 -29.29
CA ASN A 61 -17.40 24.89 -29.85
C ASN A 61 -16.53 26.02 -29.27
N PHE A 62 -16.36 26.06 -27.94
CA PHE A 62 -15.50 27.04 -27.27
C PHE A 62 -14.05 26.97 -27.73
N LEU A 63 -13.51 25.77 -27.94
CA LEU A 63 -12.17 25.60 -28.50
C LEU A 63 -12.06 26.17 -29.93
N THR A 64 -13.10 26.03 -30.75
CA THR A 64 -13.14 26.66 -32.09
C THR A 64 -13.12 28.17 -31.99
N GLU A 65 -13.93 28.73 -31.09
CA GLU A 65 -14.10 30.16 -30.91
C GLU A 65 -12.84 30.83 -30.37
N GLU A 66 -12.18 30.24 -29.35
CA GLU A 66 -11.00 30.85 -28.72
C GLU A 66 -9.71 30.67 -29.51
N VAL A 67 -9.56 29.56 -30.25
CA VAL A 67 -8.25 29.17 -30.81
C VAL A 67 -8.20 29.23 -32.33
N GLY A 68 -9.34 29.29 -33.03
CA GLY A 68 -9.37 29.27 -34.49
C GLY A 68 -8.56 28.09 -35.07
N SER A 69 -7.71 28.36 -36.07
CA SER A 69 -6.82 27.37 -36.73
C SER A 69 -5.48 27.12 -36.02
N LEU A 70 -5.21 27.77 -34.87
CA LEU A 70 -3.90 27.70 -34.18
C LEU A 70 -3.60 26.33 -33.57
N ILE A 71 -4.62 25.54 -33.25
CA ILE A 71 -4.47 24.10 -32.92
C ILE A 71 -4.93 23.32 -34.14
N SER A 72 -4.04 23.17 -35.12
CA SER A 72 -4.37 22.56 -36.41
C SER A 72 -4.45 21.03 -36.36
N SER A 73 -3.88 20.40 -35.32
CA SER A 73 -3.93 18.94 -35.17
C SER A 73 -5.24 18.48 -34.51
N PRO A 74 -6.05 17.66 -35.20
CA PRO A 74 -7.24 17.04 -34.63
C PRO A 74 -6.95 16.24 -33.34
N GLU A 75 -5.74 15.70 -33.22
CA GLU A 75 -5.31 14.90 -32.06
C GLU A 75 -5.13 15.77 -30.81
N ILE A 76 -4.47 16.92 -30.95
CA ILE A 76 -4.27 17.88 -29.85
C ILE A 76 -5.62 18.40 -29.37
N ARG A 77 -6.51 18.72 -30.31
CA ARG A 77 -7.87 19.18 -30.00
C ARG A 77 -8.67 18.11 -29.25
N LYS A 78 -8.64 16.86 -29.71
CA LYS A 78 -9.30 15.74 -29.03
C LYS A 78 -8.77 15.53 -27.61
N LYS A 79 -7.45 15.66 -27.42
CA LYS A 79 -6.81 15.59 -26.10
C LYS A 79 -7.27 16.73 -25.18
N LEU A 80 -7.33 17.96 -25.67
CA LEU A 80 -7.81 19.11 -24.88
C LEU A 80 -9.28 18.99 -24.48
N VAL A 81 -10.14 18.56 -25.41
CA VAL A 81 -11.55 18.29 -25.11
C VAL A 81 -11.64 17.26 -23.98
N LYS A 82 -10.92 16.13 -24.09
CA LYS A 82 -10.89 15.10 -23.04
C LYS A 82 -10.44 15.68 -21.70
N GLU A 83 -9.32 16.40 -21.66
CA GLU A 83 -8.78 16.95 -20.42
C GLU A 83 -9.72 17.98 -19.75
N ILE A 84 -10.37 18.85 -20.53
CA ILE A 84 -11.35 19.81 -20.00
C ILE A 84 -12.61 19.10 -19.49
N MET A 85 -13.06 18.07 -20.21
CA MET A 85 -14.20 17.25 -19.80
C MET A 85 -13.92 16.45 -18.54
N ASP A 86 -12.72 15.88 -18.41
CA ASP A 86 -12.29 15.14 -17.24
C ASP A 86 -12.22 16.08 -16.01
N GLU A 87 -11.73 17.31 -16.17
CA GLU A 87 -11.74 18.33 -15.11
C GLU A 87 -13.16 18.72 -14.71
N ALA A 88 -14.04 19.02 -15.68
CA ALA A 88 -15.39 19.47 -15.37
C ALA A 88 -16.26 18.36 -14.72
N LEU A 89 -16.18 17.14 -15.25
CA LEU A 89 -17.18 16.08 -14.96
C LEU A 89 -16.60 14.81 -14.32
N ALA A 90 -15.28 14.62 -14.27
CA ALA A 90 -14.64 13.40 -13.78
C ALA A 90 -13.60 13.68 -12.67
N LEU A 91 -12.44 13.03 -12.66
CA LEU A 91 -11.39 13.27 -11.66
C LEU A 91 -10.22 14.11 -12.20
N GLY A 92 -10.45 14.87 -13.28
CA GLY A 92 -9.43 15.73 -13.87
C GLY A 92 -8.18 14.97 -14.30
N PRO A 93 -6.97 15.47 -14.00
CA PRO A 93 -5.72 14.81 -14.32
C PRO A 93 -5.56 13.42 -13.71
N LEU A 94 -6.31 13.09 -12.65
CA LEU A 94 -6.22 11.81 -11.97
C LEU A 94 -6.78 10.65 -12.80
N GLU A 95 -7.68 10.90 -13.76
CA GLU A 95 -8.27 9.83 -14.60
C GLU A 95 -7.20 9.00 -15.31
N ASP A 96 -6.25 9.67 -15.96
CA ASP A 96 -5.17 9.00 -16.68
C ASP A 96 -4.23 8.25 -15.70
N LEU A 97 -3.96 8.83 -14.52
CA LEU A 97 -3.06 8.25 -13.52
C LEU A 97 -3.69 7.04 -12.81
N LEU A 98 -5.00 7.10 -12.56
CA LEU A 98 -5.77 6.00 -11.97
C LEU A 98 -5.91 4.84 -12.97
N ALA A 99 -6.07 5.14 -14.25
CA ALA A 99 -6.18 4.14 -15.32
C ALA A 99 -4.87 3.36 -15.56
N ASP A 100 -3.70 3.98 -15.34
CA ASP A 100 -2.40 3.34 -15.57
C ASP A 100 -2.09 2.26 -14.51
N PRO A 101 -2.04 0.96 -14.85
CA PRO A 101 -1.83 -0.11 -13.88
C PRO A 101 -0.41 -0.13 -13.29
N SER A 102 0.56 0.55 -13.91
CA SER A 102 1.95 0.65 -13.40
C SER A 102 2.10 1.59 -12.20
N ILE A 103 1.12 2.48 -12.00
CA ILE A 103 1.10 3.46 -10.90
C ILE A 103 0.46 2.82 -9.67
N THR A 104 1.16 2.88 -8.54
CA THR A 104 0.68 2.34 -7.25
C THR A 104 0.17 3.42 -6.30
N ASP A 105 0.79 4.60 -6.32
CA ASP A 105 0.44 5.70 -5.43
C ASP A 105 0.39 7.00 -6.23
N ILE A 106 -0.57 7.88 -5.92
CA ILE A 106 -0.72 9.21 -6.51
C ILE A 106 -0.75 10.22 -5.37
N MET A 107 0.09 11.24 -5.42
CA MET A 107 0.26 12.25 -4.38
C MET A 107 0.15 13.64 -5.00
N VAL A 108 -0.91 14.36 -4.66
CA VAL A 108 -1.16 15.74 -5.06
C VAL A 108 -0.79 16.63 -3.88
N ASN A 109 0.29 17.40 -4.01
CA ASN A 109 0.75 18.32 -2.96
C ASN A 109 0.08 19.69 -3.07
N ASN A 110 -0.33 20.07 -4.28
CA ASN A 110 -1.09 21.26 -4.65
C ASN A 110 -1.49 21.14 -6.12
N LYS A 111 -2.09 22.20 -6.69
CA LYS A 111 -2.51 22.21 -8.11
C LYS A 111 -1.37 21.97 -9.11
N ASP A 112 -0.13 22.33 -8.80
CA ASP A 112 1.00 22.28 -9.75
C ASP A 112 1.89 21.05 -9.58
N GLU A 113 1.81 20.39 -8.42
CA GLU A 113 2.71 19.30 -8.03
C GLU A 113 1.95 17.99 -7.82
N VAL A 114 2.04 17.11 -8.82
CA VAL A 114 1.47 15.76 -8.79
C VAL A 114 2.58 14.73 -8.94
N TYR A 115 2.84 13.99 -7.87
CA TYR A 115 3.79 12.88 -7.83
C TYR A 115 3.07 11.54 -7.99
N ILE A 116 3.79 10.56 -8.53
CA ILE A 116 3.33 9.17 -8.62
C ILE A 116 4.42 8.23 -8.12
N GLU A 117 4.03 7.08 -7.57
CA GLU A 117 4.91 5.93 -7.40
C GLU A 117 4.71 4.97 -8.58
N ARG A 118 5.79 4.71 -9.32
CA ARG A 118 5.86 3.73 -10.40
C ARG A 118 7.08 2.85 -10.15
N ASN A 119 6.89 1.53 -10.19
CA ASN A 119 7.97 0.55 -9.98
C ASN A 119 8.79 0.80 -8.69
N GLY A 120 8.14 1.31 -7.63
CA GLY A 120 8.79 1.59 -6.34
C GLY A 120 9.57 2.91 -6.27
N LYS A 121 9.63 3.70 -7.36
CA LYS A 121 10.25 5.02 -7.39
C LYS A 121 9.19 6.12 -7.45
N VAL A 122 9.42 7.20 -6.71
CA VAL A 122 8.56 8.38 -6.72
C VAL A 122 9.07 9.35 -7.78
N GLU A 123 8.21 9.79 -8.68
CA GLU A 123 8.52 10.74 -9.74
C GLU A 123 7.48 11.86 -9.84
N LEU A 124 7.92 13.07 -10.19
CA LEU A 124 7.05 14.21 -10.47
C LEU A 124 6.48 14.06 -11.88
N THR A 125 5.16 14.17 -12.02
CA THR A 125 4.49 14.11 -13.33
C THR A 125 4.43 15.47 -13.98
N SER A 126 4.16 15.50 -15.29
CA SER A 126 3.83 16.73 -16.03
C SER A 126 2.36 17.16 -15.88
N LYS A 127 1.55 16.39 -15.12
CA LYS A 127 0.12 16.68 -14.93
C LYS A 127 -0.05 17.78 -13.88
N LYS A 128 -0.93 18.74 -14.17
CA LYS A 128 -1.30 19.85 -13.29
C LYS A 128 -2.82 20.01 -13.28
N PHE A 129 -3.36 20.45 -12.14
CA PHE A 129 -4.75 20.86 -12.02
C PHE A 129 -4.91 22.32 -12.44
N ILE A 130 -6.11 22.64 -12.92
CA ILE A 130 -6.48 24.00 -13.32
C ILE A 130 -6.38 24.99 -12.13
N SER A 131 -6.81 24.64 -10.92
CA SER A 131 -6.67 25.48 -9.72
C SER A 131 -6.73 24.68 -8.41
N ASN A 132 -6.45 25.32 -7.27
CA ASN A 132 -6.61 24.67 -5.96
C ASN A 132 -8.08 24.39 -5.64
N GLU A 133 -9.01 25.25 -6.07
CA GLU A 133 -10.45 25.01 -5.95
C GLU A 133 -10.85 23.74 -6.71
N GLN A 134 -10.23 23.50 -7.86
CA GLN A 134 -10.49 22.29 -8.64
C GLN A 134 -10.01 21.03 -7.91
N VAL A 135 -8.83 21.07 -7.26
CA VAL A 135 -8.37 19.96 -6.40
C VAL A 135 -9.39 19.71 -5.29
N LYS A 136 -9.90 20.76 -4.63
CA LYS A 136 -10.94 20.64 -3.58
C LYS A 136 -12.22 19.99 -4.11
N VAL A 137 -12.73 20.43 -5.26
CA VAL A 137 -13.92 19.85 -5.90
C VAL A 137 -13.73 18.36 -6.21
N ILE A 138 -12.54 17.98 -6.69
CA ILE A 138 -12.22 16.58 -6.98
C ILE A 138 -12.15 15.75 -5.71
N ILE A 139 -11.55 16.26 -4.63
CA ILE A 139 -11.56 15.60 -3.32
C ILE A 139 -13.01 15.37 -2.86
N GLU A 140 -13.86 16.39 -2.91
CA GLU A 140 -15.28 16.27 -2.53
C GLU A 140 -16.00 15.21 -3.38
N ARG A 141 -15.73 15.16 -4.69
CA ARG A 141 -16.30 14.17 -5.63
C ARG A 141 -15.86 12.74 -5.33
N ILE A 142 -14.61 12.54 -4.88
CA ILE A 142 -14.08 11.23 -4.46
C ILE A 142 -14.73 10.76 -3.15
N ILE A 143 -14.92 11.68 -2.21
CA ILE A 143 -15.32 11.38 -0.83
C ILE A 143 -16.85 11.23 -0.69
N ALA A 144 -17.64 12.00 -1.45
CA ALA A 144 -19.10 12.02 -1.35
C ALA A 144 -19.78 10.64 -1.51
N PRO A 145 -19.40 9.76 -2.45
CA PRO A 145 -20.00 8.43 -2.59
C PRO A 145 -19.78 7.49 -1.39
N ILE A 146 -18.84 7.81 -0.51
CA ILE A 146 -18.46 7.01 0.67
C ILE A 146 -19.25 7.48 1.91
N GLY A 147 -20.05 8.55 1.78
CA GLY A 147 -20.81 9.13 2.90
C GLY A 147 -19.93 9.88 3.91
N ARG A 148 -18.71 10.24 3.51
CA ARG A 148 -17.80 11.09 4.29
C ARG A 148 -17.92 12.55 3.83
N ARG A 149 -17.43 13.48 4.66
CA ARG A 149 -17.43 14.92 4.37
C ARG A 149 -16.05 15.50 4.64
N ILE A 150 -15.71 16.54 3.88
CA ILE A 150 -14.52 17.35 4.07
C ILE A 150 -14.90 18.81 3.82
N ASP A 151 -14.71 19.64 4.83
CA ASP A 151 -15.04 21.06 4.82
C ASP A 151 -14.21 21.79 5.90
N GLU A 152 -14.39 23.09 6.08
CA GLU A 152 -13.60 23.87 7.04
C GLU A 152 -13.77 23.41 8.50
N SER A 153 -14.88 22.74 8.83
CA SER A 153 -15.11 22.16 10.17
C SER A 153 -14.45 20.79 10.34
N THR A 154 -14.34 20.03 9.24
CA THR A 154 -13.67 18.71 9.18
C THR A 154 -12.65 18.71 8.03
N PRO A 155 -11.49 19.38 8.17
CA PRO A 155 -10.58 19.68 7.06
C PRO A 155 -9.66 18.52 6.65
N MET A 156 -9.84 17.33 7.22
CA MET A 156 -9.07 16.13 6.89
C MET A 156 -9.99 14.91 6.79
N VAL A 157 -9.66 13.96 5.92
CA VAL A 157 -10.43 12.73 5.76
C VAL A 157 -9.53 11.57 5.36
N ASP A 158 -9.79 10.42 5.99
CA ASP A 158 -9.29 9.11 5.56
C ASP A 158 -10.49 8.26 5.10
N ALA A 159 -10.38 7.68 3.92
CA ALA A 159 -11.46 6.92 3.32
C ALA A 159 -10.97 5.75 2.46
N ARG A 160 -11.89 4.81 2.20
CA ARG A 160 -11.68 3.68 1.30
C ARG A 160 -12.66 3.75 0.15
N LEU A 161 -12.14 3.67 -1.07
CA LEU A 161 -12.91 3.68 -2.30
C LEU A 161 -13.52 2.29 -2.57
N LYS A 162 -14.52 2.24 -3.46
CA LYS A 162 -15.23 1.01 -3.82
C LYS A 162 -14.33 -0.05 -4.47
N ASP A 163 -13.26 0.37 -5.13
CA ASP A 163 -12.25 -0.50 -5.73
C ASP A 163 -11.23 -1.05 -4.69
N GLY A 164 -11.32 -0.60 -3.44
CA GLY A 164 -10.44 -0.95 -2.34
C GLY A 164 -9.32 0.06 -2.08
N SER A 165 -9.12 1.05 -2.97
CA SER A 165 -8.05 2.04 -2.87
C SER A 165 -8.24 2.90 -1.62
N ARG A 166 -7.13 3.32 -1.00
CA ARG A 166 -7.16 4.21 0.18
C ARG A 166 -6.93 5.65 -0.25
N VAL A 167 -7.66 6.57 0.36
CA VAL A 167 -7.58 7.99 0.10
C VAL A 167 -7.40 8.74 1.40
N ASN A 168 -6.40 9.62 1.43
CA ASN A 168 -6.22 10.63 2.46
C ASN A 168 -6.29 12.00 1.79
N ALA A 169 -7.01 12.95 2.37
CA ALA A 169 -7.05 14.32 1.87
C ALA A 169 -7.09 15.33 3.00
N ILE A 170 -6.42 16.48 2.79
CA ILE A 170 -6.34 17.58 3.75
C ILE A 170 -6.56 18.90 2.99
N ILE A 171 -7.40 19.78 3.50
CA ILE A 171 -7.70 21.08 2.89
C ILE A 171 -7.27 22.25 3.79
N PRO A 172 -7.16 23.48 3.24
CA PRO A 172 -7.01 24.68 4.06
C PRO A 172 -8.11 24.78 5.14
N PRO A 173 -7.81 25.30 6.34
CA PRO A 173 -6.57 25.99 6.72
C PRO A 173 -5.41 25.07 7.15
N LEU A 174 -5.60 23.74 7.22
CA LEU A 174 -4.54 22.82 7.69
C LEU A 174 -3.42 22.63 6.67
N SER A 175 -3.75 22.66 5.39
CA SER A 175 -2.77 22.61 4.31
C SER A 175 -2.49 24.01 3.76
N LEU A 176 -1.30 24.54 4.03
CA LEU A 176 -0.91 25.91 3.70
C LEU A 176 -0.62 26.11 2.20
N THR A 177 -0.27 25.04 1.49
CA THR A 177 0.06 25.06 0.05
C THR A 177 -1.16 24.86 -0.85
N GLY A 178 -2.35 24.68 -0.26
CA GLY A 178 -3.58 24.32 -0.94
C GLY A 178 -4.03 22.89 -0.61
N PRO A 179 -5.14 22.41 -1.19
CA PRO A 179 -5.63 21.06 -0.93
C PRO A 179 -4.63 19.97 -1.33
N THR A 180 -4.44 18.98 -0.46
CA THR A 180 -3.60 17.79 -0.70
C THR A 180 -4.44 16.53 -0.77
N LEU A 181 -3.99 15.58 -1.59
CA LEU A 181 -4.67 14.30 -1.82
C LEU A 181 -3.63 13.21 -2.04
N THR A 182 -3.71 12.13 -1.27
CA THR A 182 -2.93 10.91 -1.49
C THR A 182 -3.88 9.75 -1.78
N ILE A 183 -3.69 9.10 -2.93
CA ILE A 183 -4.41 7.88 -3.31
C ILE A 183 -3.41 6.74 -3.37
N ARG A 184 -3.63 5.72 -2.54
CA ARG A 184 -2.89 4.45 -2.58
C ARG A 184 -3.78 3.44 -3.28
N LYS A 185 -3.44 3.10 -4.52
CA LYS A 185 -4.26 2.26 -5.38
C LYS A 185 -4.28 0.83 -4.87
N PHE A 186 -5.47 0.25 -4.84
CA PHE A 186 -5.62 -1.16 -4.52
C PHE A 186 -5.25 -2.00 -5.74
N ARG A 187 -4.21 -2.82 -5.59
CA ARG A 187 -3.82 -3.74 -6.65
C ARG A 187 -4.84 -4.88 -6.76
N LYS A 188 -5.45 -5.02 -7.93
CA LYS A 188 -6.44 -6.07 -8.19
C LYS A 188 -5.81 -7.46 -8.17
N GLU A 189 -4.62 -7.60 -8.74
CA GLU A 189 -3.90 -8.87 -8.85
C GLU A 189 -2.90 -9.06 -7.72
N ARG A 190 -2.85 -10.29 -7.18
CA ARG A 190 -1.92 -10.71 -6.13
C ARG A 190 -0.61 -11.14 -6.80
N PHE A 191 0.51 -10.88 -6.14
CA PHE A 191 1.76 -11.51 -6.54
C PHE A 191 1.72 -13.00 -6.20
N LYS A 192 2.12 -13.83 -7.16
CA LYS A 192 2.38 -15.25 -6.93
C LYS A 192 3.81 -15.48 -6.47
N THR A 193 4.06 -16.65 -5.89
CA THR A 193 5.41 -17.08 -5.47
C THR A 193 6.42 -16.96 -6.62
N ASP A 194 6.09 -17.50 -7.81
CA ASP A 194 6.98 -17.49 -8.97
C ASP A 194 7.31 -16.06 -9.45
N GLU A 195 6.37 -15.13 -9.31
CA GLU A 195 6.58 -13.73 -9.65
C GLU A 195 7.57 -13.06 -8.69
N LEU A 196 7.49 -13.36 -7.38
CA LEU A 196 8.45 -12.84 -6.41
C LEU A 196 9.86 -13.39 -6.62
N ILE A 197 9.98 -14.66 -7.05
CA ILE A 197 11.27 -15.24 -7.44
C ILE A 197 11.79 -14.56 -8.71
N ALA A 198 10.94 -14.37 -9.72
CA ALA A 198 11.31 -13.69 -10.97
C ALA A 198 11.75 -12.23 -10.74
N LEU A 199 11.14 -11.54 -9.78
CA LEU A 199 11.54 -10.19 -9.35
C LEU A 199 12.78 -10.18 -8.44
N ASN A 200 13.37 -11.33 -8.15
CA ASN A 200 14.50 -11.49 -7.24
C ASN A 200 14.23 -10.86 -5.86
N THR A 201 12.98 -11.00 -5.37
CA THR A 201 12.57 -10.58 -4.03
C THR A 201 13.01 -11.59 -2.97
N LEU A 202 13.02 -12.88 -3.31
CA LEU A 202 13.55 -13.98 -2.51
C LEU A 202 13.95 -15.14 -3.44
N THR A 203 14.77 -16.06 -2.95
CA THR A 203 15.19 -17.26 -3.71
C THR A 203 14.20 -18.42 -3.55
N GLN A 204 14.34 -19.44 -4.41
CA GLN A 204 13.58 -20.69 -4.29
C GLN A 204 13.82 -21.38 -2.94
N ASP A 205 15.07 -21.45 -2.48
CA ASP A 205 15.43 -22.03 -1.17
C ASP A 205 14.73 -21.32 -0.01
N MET A 206 14.67 -19.98 -0.05
CA MET A 206 13.96 -19.19 0.94
C MET A 206 12.44 -19.46 0.89
N VAL A 207 11.87 -19.60 -0.31
CA VAL A 207 10.45 -19.97 -0.48
C VAL A 207 10.17 -21.34 0.12
N ASP A 208 10.99 -22.34 -0.19
CA ASP A 208 10.79 -23.72 0.25
C ASP A 208 10.91 -23.83 1.77
N PHE A 209 11.88 -23.13 2.37
CA PHE A 209 12.01 -23.03 3.81
C PHE A 209 10.79 -22.35 4.47
N LEU A 210 10.34 -21.22 3.93
CA LEU A 210 9.19 -20.49 4.47
C LEU A 210 7.89 -21.30 4.32
N ARG A 211 7.70 -21.98 3.18
CA ARG A 211 6.59 -22.91 2.96
C ARG A 211 6.59 -24.04 3.98
N ALA A 212 7.74 -24.70 4.17
CA ALA A 212 7.89 -25.76 5.16
C ALA A 212 7.55 -25.26 6.58
N SER A 213 7.97 -24.04 6.91
CA SER A 213 7.68 -23.41 8.19
C SER A 213 6.19 -23.08 8.37
N VAL A 214 5.50 -22.63 7.32
CA VAL A 214 4.03 -22.40 7.35
C VAL A 214 3.29 -23.73 7.57
N LEU A 215 3.64 -24.77 6.82
CA LEU A 215 3.07 -26.12 6.98
C LEU A 215 3.34 -26.70 8.37
N ALA A 216 4.50 -26.40 8.93
CA ALA A 216 4.86 -26.78 10.29
C ALA A 216 4.19 -25.93 11.38
N ARG A 217 3.32 -24.97 11.02
CA ARG A 217 2.61 -24.07 11.95
C ARG A 217 3.56 -23.20 12.79
N LYS A 218 4.67 -22.77 12.20
CA LYS A 218 5.57 -21.82 12.86
C LYS A 218 4.99 -20.41 12.80
N ASN A 219 4.93 -19.73 13.94
CA ASN A 219 4.44 -18.35 14.04
C ASN A 219 5.48 -17.39 13.43
N MET A 220 5.02 -16.45 12.60
CA MET A 220 5.91 -15.56 11.85
C MET A 220 5.52 -14.09 11.95
N ILE A 221 6.52 -13.23 12.02
CA ILE A 221 6.38 -11.78 11.85
C ILE A 221 7.02 -11.38 10.53
N ILE A 222 6.26 -10.72 9.66
CA ILE A 222 6.81 -10.08 8.47
C ILE A 222 7.07 -8.61 8.81
N SER A 223 8.33 -8.19 8.78
CA SER A 223 8.72 -6.83 9.18
C SER A 223 9.28 -6.00 8.03
N GLY A 224 9.38 -4.68 8.23
CA GLY A 224 9.88 -3.74 7.22
C GLY A 224 9.23 -2.36 7.22
N GLY A 225 9.85 -1.43 6.51
CA GLY A 225 9.36 -0.06 6.34
C GLY A 225 8.05 0.06 5.55
N THR A 226 7.59 1.29 5.35
CA THR A 226 6.45 1.57 4.47
C THR A 226 6.80 1.23 3.03
N GLY A 227 5.89 0.53 2.34
CA GLY A 227 6.10 0.15 0.95
C GLY A 227 7.17 -0.92 0.72
N SER A 228 7.67 -1.60 1.75
CA SER A 228 8.71 -2.65 1.62
C SER A 228 8.18 -3.98 1.06
N GLY A 229 6.86 -4.17 0.98
CA GLY A 229 6.22 -5.40 0.51
C GLY A 229 5.79 -6.39 1.60
N LYS A 230 5.67 -5.96 2.86
CA LYS A 230 5.21 -6.82 3.98
C LYS A 230 3.92 -7.58 3.68
N THR A 231 2.84 -6.85 3.33
CA THR A 231 1.55 -7.50 3.04
C THR A 231 1.65 -8.42 1.84
N THR A 232 2.47 -8.10 0.85
CA THR A 232 2.72 -8.95 -0.31
C THR A 232 3.34 -10.29 0.10
N VAL A 233 4.40 -10.25 0.90
CA VAL A 233 5.05 -11.46 1.42
C VAL A 233 4.10 -12.24 2.32
N LEU A 234 3.39 -11.57 3.23
CA LEU A 234 2.37 -12.21 4.07
C LEU A 234 1.29 -12.91 3.22
N ASN A 235 0.85 -12.28 2.13
CA ASN A 235 -0.16 -12.87 1.26
C ASN A 235 0.36 -14.14 0.57
N VAL A 236 1.61 -14.14 0.09
CA VAL A 236 2.26 -15.34 -0.46
C VAL A 236 2.41 -16.44 0.59
N LEU A 237 2.85 -16.10 1.81
CA LEU A 237 2.96 -17.09 2.90
C LEU A 237 1.60 -17.68 3.28
N SER A 238 0.53 -16.86 3.24
CA SER A 238 -0.82 -17.34 3.49
C SER A 238 -1.32 -18.34 2.43
N GLU A 239 -0.74 -18.34 1.23
CA GLU A 239 -1.02 -19.35 0.20
C GLU A 239 -0.40 -20.72 0.51
N PHE A 240 0.55 -20.81 1.44
CA PHE A 240 1.09 -22.10 1.87
C PHE A 240 0.28 -22.75 2.98
N VAL A 241 -0.72 -22.05 3.52
CA VAL A 241 -1.60 -22.63 4.54
C VAL A 241 -2.49 -23.70 3.89
N PRO A 242 -2.56 -24.92 4.45
CA PRO A 242 -3.40 -26.00 3.95
C PRO A 242 -4.87 -25.61 3.77
N ILE A 243 -5.51 -26.12 2.72
CA ILE A 243 -6.89 -25.77 2.30
C ILE A 243 -7.96 -26.14 3.34
N ASN A 244 -7.66 -27.12 4.22
CA ASN A 244 -8.56 -27.61 5.25
C ASN A 244 -8.53 -26.80 6.55
N GLU A 245 -7.64 -25.81 6.67
CA GLU A 245 -7.57 -24.95 7.85
C GLU A 245 -8.59 -23.81 7.79
N ARG A 246 -9.25 -23.54 8.91
CA ARG A 246 -10.13 -22.37 9.10
C ARG A 246 -9.30 -21.16 9.46
N ILE A 247 -9.30 -20.14 8.60
CA ILE A 247 -8.44 -18.97 8.76
C ILE A 247 -9.31 -17.74 9.03
N VAL A 248 -8.93 -16.94 10.04
CA VAL A 248 -9.53 -15.64 10.30
C VAL A 248 -8.49 -14.56 10.07
N THR A 249 -8.76 -13.65 9.12
CA THR A 249 -7.93 -12.46 8.90
C THR A 249 -8.55 -11.24 9.58
N ILE A 250 -7.72 -10.41 10.20
CA ILE A 250 -8.14 -9.17 10.88
C ILE A 250 -7.28 -8.02 10.38
N GLU A 251 -7.89 -7.02 9.74
CA GLU A 251 -7.16 -5.96 9.05
C GLU A 251 -7.81 -4.59 9.30
N ASP A 252 -7.04 -3.50 9.26
CA ASP A 252 -7.63 -2.15 9.25
C ASP A 252 -8.37 -1.87 7.93
N ALA A 253 -7.82 -2.36 6.83
CA ALA A 253 -8.53 -2.45 5.57
C ALA A 253 -8.08 -3.72 4.87
N ALA A 254 -9.04 -4.54 4.46
CA ALA A 254 -8.78 -5.87 3.94
C ALA A 254 -7.93 -5.84 2.65
N GLU A 255 -6.66 -6.16 2.78
CA GLU A 255 -5.68 -6.34 1.70
C GLU A 255 -5.44 -7.82 1.44
N LEU A 256 -5.49 -8.63 2.49
CA LEU A 256 -5.24 -10.06 2.42
C LEU A 256 -6.32 -10.78 1.62
N LYS A 257 -5.80 -11.81 0.98
CA LYS A 257 -6.34 -12.35 -0.23
C LYS A 257 -5.82 -13.78 -0.25
N LEU A 258 -6.63 -14.65 0.37
CA LEU A 258 -6.37 -16.07 0.57
C LEU A 258 -7.08 -16.90 -0.51
N HIS A 259 -6.65 -18.14 -0.73
CA HIS A 259 -7.29 -19.08 -1.65
C HIS A 259 -8.16 -20.12 -0.91
N GLN A 260 -8.06 -20.14 0.41
CA GLN A 260 -8.79 -21.08 1.25
C GLN A 260 -10.29 -20.78 1.27
N GLU A 261 -11.11 -21.82 1.15
CA GLU A 261 -12.56 -21.69 1.19
C GLU A 261 -13.04 -21.32 2.60
N HIS A 262 -12.41 -21.89 3.63
CA HIS A 262 -12.79 -21.68 5.02
C HIS A 262 -12.15 -20.41 5.61
N TRP A 263 -12.35 -19.28 4.94
CA TRP A 263 -11.73 -18.00 5.24
C TRP A 263 -12.76 -16.96 5.71
N LEU A 264 -12.52 -16.40 6.90
CA LEU A 264 -13.31 -15.32 7.46
C LEU A 264 -12.49 -14.03 7.47
N ARG A 265 -13.12 -12.94 7.02
CA ARG A 265 -12.48 -11.64 6.85
C ARG A 265 -13.11 -10.65 7.81
N LEU A 266 -12.32 -10.14 8.74
CA LEU A 266 -12.73 -9.12 9.69
C LEU A 266 -11.98 -7.83 9.41
N GLU A 267 -12.69 -6.71 9.42
CA GLU A 267 -12.14 -5.38 9.18
C GLU A 267 -12.44 -4.47 10.37
N SER A 268 -11.41 -3.76 10.86
CA SER A 268 -11.59 -2.76 11.90
C SER A 268 -12.45 -1.61 11.36
N ARG A 269 -13.12 -0.91 12.26
CA ARG A 269 -13.98 0.23 11.89
C ARG A 269 -13.53 1.45 12.67
N PRO A 270 -13.06 2.52 12.02
CA PRO A 270 -12.78 3.77 12.72
C PRO A 270 -14.08 4.37 13.28
N PRO A 271 -14.00 5.27 14.27
CA PRO A 271 -15.18 5.97 14.77
C PRO A 271 -15.88 6.77 13.66
N ASN A 272 -17.17 7.02 13.87
CA ASN A 272 -17.93 7.97 13.05
C ASN A 272 -17.49 9.42 13.36
N ILE A 273 -18.09 10.39 12.67
CA ILE A 273 -17.77 11.83 12.82
C ILE A 273 -17.98 12.31 14.27
N GLU A 274 -18.88 11.67 15.02
CA GLU A 274 -19.15 11.96 16.44
C GLU A 274 -18.17 11.24 17.40
N GLY A 275 -17.15 10.55 16.88
CA GLY A 275 -16.19 9.81 17.71
C GLY A 275 -16.71 8.47 18.24
N LYS A 276 -17.87 7.98 17.77
CA LYS A 276 -18.53 6.78 18.30
C LYS A 276 -18.44 5.58 17.35
N GLY A 277 -18.64 4.39 17.92
CA GLY A 277 -18.80 3.16 17.16
C GLY A 277 -17.52 2.60 16.53
N ALA A 278 -16.35 2.99 17.06
CA ALA A 278 -15.09 2.34 16.69
C ALA A 278 -15.12 0.85 17.05
N ILE A 279 -14.57 0.02 16.17
CA ILE A 279 -14.31 -1.40 16.41
C ILE A 279 -12.84 -1.62 16.09
N THR A 280 -12.03 -1.91 17.11
CA THR A 280 -10.58 -2.03 16.96
C THR A 280 -10.18 -3.43 16.49
N ILE A 281 -8.94 -3.58 15.98
CA ILE A 281 -8.34 -4.90 15.72
C ILE A 281 -8.39 -5.78 16.97
N ARG A 282 -8.15 -5.20 18.16
CA ARG A 282 -8.20 -5.90 19.43
C ARG A 282 -9.60 -6.48 19.71
N ASP A 283 -10.65 -5.71 19.46
CA ASP A 283 -12.05 -6.16 19.67
C ASP A 283 -12.38 -7.35 18.78
N LEU A 284 -11.97 -7.27 17.50
CA LEU A 284 -12.14 -8.35 16.53
C LEU A 284 -11.31 -9.59 16.90
N PHE A 285 -10.08 -9.39 17.39
CA PHE A 285 -9.20 -10.46 17.81
C PHE A 285 -9.79 -11.26 18.96
N ARG A 286 -10.25 -10.58 20.00
CA ARG A 286 -10.91 -11.24 21.15
C ARG A 286 -12.19 -11.98 20.75
N ASN A 287 -12.94 -11.44 19.80
CA ASN A 287 -14.10 -12.13 19.26
C ASN A 287 -13.69 -13.40 18.48
N THR A 288 -12.59 -13.32 17.74
CA THR A 288 -12.05 -14.41 16.91
C THR A 288 -11.71 -15.66 17.71
N LEU A 289 -11.26 -15.53 18.97
CA LEU A 289 -10.99 -16.67 19.86
C LEU A 289 -12.23 -17.56 20.13
N ARG A 290 -13.45 -17.04 19.88
CA ARG A 290 -14.70 -17.81 19.99
C ARG A 290 -15.16 -18.43 18.67
N MET A 291 -14.44 -18.15 17.58
CA MET A 291 -14.81 -18.56 16.22
C MET A 291 -14.14 -19.87 15.80
N ARG A 292 -13.41 -20.53 16.72
CA ARG A 292 -12.62 -21.76 16.50
C ARG A 292 -11.71 -21.66 15.26
N PRO A 293 -10.84 -20.65 15.15
CA PRO A 293 -9.88 -20.59 14.05
C PRO A 293 -8.78 -21.64 14.23
N ASP A 294 -8.29 -22.20 13.12
CA ASP A 294 -7.02 -22.92 13.09
C ASP A 294 -5.85 -21.93 13.09
N ARG A 295 -6.01 -20.79 12.39
CA ARG A 295 -5.02 -19.70 12.34
C ARG A 295 -5.67 -18.34 12.41
N ILE A 296 -4.98 -17.42 13.06
CA ILE A 296 -5.34 -16.01 13.09
C ILE A 296 -4.23 -15.24 12.38
N ILE A 297 -4.60 -14.45 11.38
CA ILE A 297 -3.67 -13.58 10.66
C ILE A 297 -4.10 -12.14 10.91
N ILE A 298 -3.22 -11.37 11.53
CA ILE A 298 -3.44 -9.93 11.70
C ILE A 298 -2.71 -9.23 10.57
N GLY A 299 -3.40 -8.41 9.78
CA GLY A 299 -2.79 -7.71 8.64
C GLY A 299 -1.60 -6.86 9.08
N GLU A 300 -1.74 -6.15 10.20
CA GLU A 300 -0.66 -5.40 10.82
C GLU A 300 -0.92 -5.18 12.32
N CYS A 301 0.07 -5.46 13.16
CA CYS A 301 0.04 -5.09 14.57
C CYS A 301 0.70 -3.72 14.76
N ARG A 302 -0.01 -2.81 15.42
CA ARG A 302 0.41 -1.42 15.70
C ARG A 302 0.34 -1.06 17.17
N SER A 303 -0.45 -1.80 17.95
CA SER A 303 -0.75 -1.43 19.33
C SER A 303 -1.05 -2.64 20.21
N ILE A 304 -1.95 -2.44 21.17
CA ILE A 304 -2.29 -3.32 22.29
C ILE A 304 -2.75 -4.74 21.90
N GLU A 305 -3.28 -4.93 20.68
CA GLU A 305 -3.63 -6.23 20.12
C GLU A 305 -2.43 -7.20 20.06
N THR A 306 -1.21 -6.66 20.04
CA THR A 306 0.04 -7.44 20.04
C THR A 306 0.12 -8.38 21.24
N LEU A 307 -0.31 -7.94 22.43
CA LEU A 307 -0.29 -8.79 23.61
C LEU A 307 -1.29 -9.94 23.50
N ASP A 308 -2.53 -9.65 23.08
CA ASP A 308 -3.54 -10.68 22.87
C ASP A 308 -3.08 -11.71 21.80
N MET A 309 -2.40 -11.24 20.74
CA MET A 309 -1.80 -12.08 19.70
C MET A 309 -0.72 -13.00 20.25
N LEU A 310 0.26 -12.46 20.99
CA LEU A 310 1.34 -13.27 21.58
C LEU A 310 0.80 -14.32 22.55
N GLN A 311 -0.25 -13.99 23.31
CA GLN A 311 -0.92 -14.96 24.18
C GLN A 311 -1.59 -16.06 23.37
N ALA A 312 -2.32 -15.74 22.30
CA ALA A 312 -2.96 -16.74 21.45
C ALA A 312 -1.94 -17.67 20.78
N MET A 313 -0.83 -17.12 20.31
CA MET A 313 0.30 -17.87 19.74
C MET A 313 0.91 -18.88 20.73
N ASN A 314 0.85 -18.61 22.03
CA ASN A 314 1.32 -19.52 23.08
C ASN A 314 0.22 -20.48 23.58
N THR A 315 -1.06 -20.27 23.21
CA THR A 315 -2.21 -20.98 23.78
C THR A 315 -3.05 -21.73 22.72
N GLY A 316 -2.38 -22.24 21.69
CA GLY A 316 -2.98 -23.17 20.72
C GLY A 316 -3.49 -22.55 19.42
N HIS A 317 -3.11 -21.30 19.12
CA HIS A 317 -3.34 -20.68 17.82
C HIS A 317 -2.02 -20.56 17.03
N ASP A 318 -1.35 -21.70 16.88
CA ASP A 318 -0.06 -21.81 16.20
C ASP A 318 -0.19 -21.52 14.70
N GLY A 319 0.94 -21.22 14.05
CA GLY A 319 0.98 -20.87 12.64
C GLY A 319 0.34 -19.51 12.32
N SER A 320 0.10 -18.68 13.35
CA SER A 320 -0.37 -17.32 13.21
C SER A 320 0.71 -16.42 12.60
N MET A 321 0.28 -15.42 11.85
CA MET A 321 1.18 -14.49 11.15
C MET A 321 0.71 -13.05 11.30
N THR A 322 1.65 -12.11 11.35
CA THR A 322 1.34 -10.69 11.33
C THR A 322 2.39 -9.88 10.60
N THR A 323 2.08 -8.62 10.27
CA THR A 323 3.10 -7.66 9.85
C THR A 323 3.39 -6.61 10.93
N ILE A 324 4.64 -6.15 11.01
CA ILE A 324 5.08 -5.10 11.92
C ILE A 324 5.99 -4.11 11.20
N HIS A 325 5.77 -2.81 11.39
CA HIS A 325 6.74 -1.80 10.95
C HIS A 325 7.97 -1.76 11.86
N ALA A 326 9.12 -2.10 11.29
CA ALA A 326 10.43 -2.05 11.94
C ALA A 326 11.52 -1.82 10.87
N ASN A 327 12.65 -1.25 11.24
CA ASN A 327 13.76 -1.00 10.31
C ASN A 327 14.81 -2.12 10.29
N SER A 328 14.69 -3.08 11.21
CA SER A 328 15.54 -4.26 11.30
C SER A 328 14.80 -5.40 12.01
N THR A 329 15.38 -6.60 12.02
CA THR A 329 14.86 -7.73 12.80
C THR A 329 14.99 -7.49 14.32
N HIS A 330 16.04 -6.80 14.77
CA HIS A 330 16.19 -6.37 16.16
C HIS A 330 15.14 -5.34 16.58
N ASP A 331 14.83 -4.38 15.70
CA ASP A 331 13.81 -3.35 15.95
C ASP A 331 12.42 -3.96 16.17
N VAL A 332 12.14 -5.15 15.63
CA VAL A 332 10.88 -5.86 15.89
C VAL A 332 10.69 -6.10 17.38
N LEU A 333 11.73 -6.51 18.10
CA LEU A 333 11.66 -6.74 19.55
C LEU A 333 11.33 -5.46 20.31
N VAL A 334 11.99 -4.35 19.96
CA VAL A 334 11.74 -3.03 20.57
C VAL A 334 10.30 -2.57 20.31
N ARG A 335 9.77 -2.86 19.11
CA ARG A 335 8.40 -2.51 18.73
C ARG A 335 7.38 -3.36 19.47
N LEU A 336 7.63 -4.66 19.62
CA LEU A 336 6.79 -5.54 20.44
C LEU A 336 6.75 -5.06 21.91
N ASP A 337 7.89 -4.73 22.50
CA ASP A 337 7.95 -4.20 23.88
C ASP A 337 7.09 -2.94 24.01
N SER A 338 7.28 -1.99 23.10
CA SER A 338 6.56 -0.72 23.08
C SER A 338 5.04 -0.94 22.98
N MET A 339 4.59 -1.84 22.11
CA MET A 339 3.17 -2.17 21.94
C MET A 339 2.58 -2.86 23.17
N ILE A 340 3.35 -3.72 23.85
CA ILE A 340 2.94 -4.35 25.10
C ILE A 340 2.82 -3.32 26.21
N LEU A 341 3.75 -2.37 26.32
CA LEU A 341 3.69 -1.29 27.31
C LEU A 341 2.46 -0.39 27.13
N MET A 342 2.01 -0.17 25.89
CA MET A 342 0.75 0.53 25.60
C MET A 342 -0.49 -0.19 26.15
N SER A 343 -0.37 -1.46 26.58
CA SER A 343 -1.48 -2.19 27.20
C SER A 343 -1.88 -1.69 28.59
N GLY A 344 -0.99 -0.93 29.24
CA GLY A 344 -1.14 -0.54 30.65
C GLY A 344 -0.91 -1.68 31.63
N ILE A 345 -0.55 -2.88 31.16
CA ILE A 345 -0.19 -4.01 32.01
C ILE A 345 1.30 -3.94 32.30
N GLU A 346 1.66 -3.80 33.57
CA GLU A 346 3.05 -3.86 34.02
C GLU A 346 3.49 -5.33 34.14
N LEU A 347 4.24 -5.81 33.14
CA LEU A 347 4.88 -7.11 33.17
C LEU A 347 6.40 -6.93 33.38
N PRO A 348 7.05 -7.79 34.19
CA PRO A 348 8.50 -7.82 34.25
C PRO A 348 9.10 -8.05 32.85
N ILE A 349 10.18 -7.35 32.52
CA ILE A 349 10.81 -7.46 31.19
C ILE A 349 11.13 -8.90 30.81
N ARG A 350 11.61 -9.71 31.76
CA ARG A 350 11.89 -11.12 31.54
C ARG A 350 10.65 -11.90 31.08
N ALA A 351 9.49 -11.66 31.68
CA ALA A 351 8.24 -12.32 31.29
C ALA A 351 7.80 -11.91 29.87
N ILE A 352 7.99 -10.64 29.51
CA ILE A 352 7.74 -10.16 28.14
C ILE A 352 8.66 -10.87 27.15
N ARG A 353 9.95 -10.96 27.46
CA ARG A 353 10.94 -11.62 26.60
C ARG A 353 10.67 -13.11 26.45
N GLU A 354 10.38 -13.82 27.53
CA GLU A 354 10.01 -15.23 27.51
C GLU A 354 8.73 -15.44 26.67
N MET A 355 7.72 -14.58 26.81
CA MET A 355 6.48 -14.65 26.02
C MET A 355 6.74 -14.46 24.53
N ILE A 356 7.55 -13.46 24.16
CA ILE A 356 7.94 -13.17 22.77
C ILE A 356 8.74 -14.35 22.20
N ALA A 357 9.78 -14.79 22.91
CA ALA A 357 10.68 -15.87 22.49
C ALA A 357 9.98 -17.22 22.34
N SER A 358 8.93 -17.48 23.14
CA SER A 358 8.10 -18.67 23.03
C SER A 358 7.06 -18.57 21.90
N ALA A 359 6.50 -17.37 21.69
CA ALA A 359 5.41 -17.19 20.74
C ALA A 359 5.88 -17.18 19.29
N ILE A 360 6.99 -16.51 18.98
CA ILE A 360 7.42 -16.23 17.61
C ILE A 360 8.58 -17.16 17.25
N HIS A 361 8.54 -17.72 16.04
CA HIS A 361 9.61 -18.60 15.55
C HIS A 361 10.48 -17.91 14.51
N LEU A 362 9.87 -17.11 13.63
CA LEU A 362 10.56 -16.48 12.51
C LEU A 362 10.20 -15.00 12.36
N ILE A 363 11.21 -14.21 11.98
CA ILE A 363 11.07 -12.85 11.49
C ILE A 363 11.52 -12.83 10.03
N VAL A 364 10.62 -12.41 9.13
CA VAL A 364 10.89 -12.23 7.70
C VAL A 364 10.94 -10.73 7.42
N HIS A 365 12.14 -10.18 7.31
CA HIS A 365 12.36 -8.76 7.13
C HIS A 365 12.39 -8.39 5.65
N THR A 366 11.62 -7.36 5.28
CA THR A 366 11.49 -6.85 3.92
C THR A 366 11.98 -5.41 3.86
N ALA A 367 12.69 -5.06 2.79
CA ALA A 367 13.11 -3.69 2.53
C ALA A 367 12.82 -3.28 1.08
N ARG A 368 12.50 -2.01 0.87
CA ARG A 368 12.57 -1.36 -0.44
C ARG A 368 13.96 -0.75 -0.57
N LEU A 369 14.70 -1.17 -1.58
CA LEU A 369 16.04 -0.69 -1.86
C LEU A 369 16.01 0.62 -2.67
N SER A 370 17.17 1.26 -2.84
CA SER A 370 17.31 2.55 -3.51
C SER A 370 16.87 2.52 -4.99
N ASP A 371 16.94 1.35 -5.62
CA ASP A 371 16.50 1.15 -7.00
C ASP A 371 14.98 0.88 -7.12
N GLY A 372 14.24 0.93 -6.01
CA GLY A 372 12.80 0.66 -5.97
C GLY A 372 12.46 -0.83 -5.84
N THR A 373 13.43 -1.73 -5.97
CA THR A 373 13.20 -3.17 -5.80
C THR A 373 12.86 -3.49 -4.34
N ARG A 374 12.07 -4.54 -4.16
CA ARG A 374 11.65 -5.03 -2.83
C ARG A 374 12.29 -6.39 -2.62
N LYS A 375 12.98 -6.57 -1.49
CA LYS A 375 13.68 -7.83 -1.15
C LYS A 375 13.36 -8.26 0.27
N VAL A 376 13.30 -9.57 0.48
CA VAL A 376 13.35 -10.19 1.82
C VAL A 376 14.82 -10.14 2.26
N THR A 377 15.22 -9.07 2.91
CA THR A 377 16.63 -8.82 3.23
C THR A 377 17.15 -9.72 4.34
N GLN A 378 16.30 -10.21 5.23
CA GLN A 378 16.68 -11.14 6.29
C GLN A 378 15.55 -12.13 6.59
N ILE A 379 15.89 -13.39 6.85
CA ILE A 379 15.04 -14.37 7.51
C ILE A 379 15.77 -14.81 8.77
N THR A 380 15.18 -14.55 9.93
CA THR A 380 15.83 -14.68 11.23
C THR A 380 14.99 -15.57 12.14
N GLU A 381 15.64 -16.56 12.76
CA GLU A 381 15.03 -17.35 13.82
C GLU A 381 15.04 -16.57 15.14
N MET A 382 13.93 -16.66 15.87
CA MET A 382 13.87 -16.31 17.27
C MET A 382 14.29 -17.52 18.11
N ALA A 383 15.59 -17.64 18.36
CA ALA A 383 16.24 -18.83 18.91
C ALA A 383 16.27 -18.82 20.46
N GLY A 384 15.13 -18.48 21.08
CA GLY A 384 14.93 -18.48 22.52
C GLY A 384 15.61 -17.33 23.27
N MET A 385 15.76 -17.49 24.58
CA MET A 385 16.41 -16.51 25.47
C MET A 385 17.93 -16.70 25.47
N LYS A 386 18.69 -15.60 25.34
CA LYS A 386 20.15 -15.59 25.51
C LYS A 386 20.53 -15.44 26.99
N ASN A 387 19.79 -14.62 27.72
CA ASN A 387 19.90 -14.37 29.16
C ASN A 387 18.53 -13.84 29.66
N ASP A 388 18.46 -13.32 30.89
CA ASP A 388 17.20 -12.84 31.48
C ASP A 388 16.53 -11.67 30.73
N ILE A 389 17.25 -10.92 29.90
CA ILE A 389 16.77 -9.69 29.25
C ILE A 389 16.86 -9.69 27.71
N ASP A 390 17.69 -10.54 27.14
CA ASP A 390 18.00 -10.58 25.71
C ASP A 390 17.42 -11.84 25.04
N VAL A 391 16.73 -11.64 23.92
CA VAL A 391 16.30 -12.70 23.02
C VAL A 391 17.40 -12.97 22.00
N ASN A 392 17.70 -14.25 21.77
CA ASN A 392 18.68 -14.69 20.80
C ASN A 392 18.07 -14.68 19.40
N LEU A 393 18.56 -13.81 18.51
CA LEU A 393 18.17 -13.78 17.11
C LEU A 393 19.28 -14.40 16.27
N ARG A 394 18.93 -15.32 15.36
CA ARG A 394 19.89 -15.98 14.48
C ARG A 394 19.44 -15.91 13.03
N ASP A 395 20.19 -15.16 12.23
CA ASP A 395 19.91 -15.04 10.80
C ASP A 395 20.13 -16.39 10.10
N ILE A 396 19.18 -16.79 9.26
CA ILE A 396 19.22 -18.00 8.44
C ILE A 396 19.59 -17.63 7.00
N PHE A 397 18.95 -16.58 6.48
CA PHE A 397 19.22 -16.01 5.17
C PHE A 397 19.37 -14.50 5.27
N ILE A 398 20.32 -13.94 4.52
CA ILE A 398 20.56 -12.50 4.42
C ILE A 398 20.72 -12.09 2.95
N PHE A 399 20.31 -10.86 2.62
CA PHE A 399 20.68 -10.21 1.37
C PHE A 399 21.92 -9.34 1.60
N LYS A 400 23.02 -9.70 0.95
CA LYS A 400 24.27 -8.93 1.01
C LYS A 400 24.36 -8.03 -0.22
N GLN A 401 24.10 -6.74 -0.02
CA GLN A 401 24.39 -5.73 -1.02
C GLN A 401 25.91 -5.56 -1.16
N THR A 402 26.39 -5.58 -2.39
CA THR A 402 27.81 -5.49 -2.77
C THR A 402 28.15 -4.20 -3.51
N GLY A 403 27.14 -3.52 -4.07
CA GLY A 403 27.33 -2.25 -4.75
C GLY A 403 26.05 -1.72 -5.38
N ILE A 404 26.22 -0.70 -6.20
CA ILE A 404 25.20 -0.11 -7.09
C ILE A 404 25.88 0.00 -8.47
N ASP A 405 25.18 -0.38 -9.54
CA ASP A 405 25.72 -0.25 -10.90
C ASP A 405 25.61 1.20 -11.43
N ASN A 406 26.11 1.44 -12.64
CA ASN A 406 26.10 2.76 -13.28
C ASN A 406 24.68 3.27 -13.60
N GLU A 407 23.68 2.39 -13.62
CA GLU A 407 22.26 2.72 -13.87
C GLU A 407 21.49 2.97 -12.57
N GLY A 408 22.16 2.82 -11.41
CA GLY A 408 21.55 3.00 -10.10
C GLY A 408 20.82 1.75 -9.58
N ASN A 409 21.01 0.58 -10.20
CA ASN A 409 20.43 -0.68 -9.74
C ASN A 409 21.28 -1.29 -8.62
N VAL A 410 20.63 -1.93 -7.65
CA VAL A 410 21.34 -2.53 -6.52
C VAL A 410 21.92 -3.89 -6.91
N ILE A 411 23.24 -4.05 -6.71
CA ILE A 411 23.94 -5.31 -6.90
C ILE A 411 24.08 -6.00 -5.54
N GLY A 412 23.54 -7.21 -5.41
CA GLY A 412 23.70 -8.03 -4.21
C GLY A 412 23.20 -9.45 -4.41
N THR A 413 23.51 -10.31 -3.45
CA THR A 413 23.14 -11.74 -3.49
C THR A 413 22.51 -12.16 -2.17
N PHE A 414 21.55 -13.10 -2.26
CA PHE A 414 21.05 -13.79 -1.08
C PHE A 414 22.05 -14.87 -0.66
N GLN A 415 22.29 -14.98 0.64
CA GLN A 415 23.25 -15.91 1.22
C GLN A 415 22.62 -16.57 2.44
N ALA A 416 22.73 -17.89 2.53
CA ALA A 416 22.49 -18.58 3.79
C ALA A 416 23.67 -18.34 4.74
N THR A 417 23.41 -18.38 6.04
CA THR A 417 24.41 -18.04 7.06
C THR A 417 25.15 -19.25 7.64
N GLY A 418 24.72 -20.48 7.31
CA GLY A 418 25.14 -21.71 7.99
C GLY A 418 24.30 -22.07 9.21
N HIS A 419 23.40 -21.18 9.66
CA HIS A 419 22.54 -21.46 10.81
C HIS A 419 21.36 -22.34 10.40
N ILE A 420 21.31 -23.55 10.95
CA ILE A 420 20.18 -24.47 10.81
C ILE A 420 19.17 -24.15 11.92
N PRO A 421 17.89 -23.87 11.58
CA PRO A 421 16.87 -23.52 12.57
C PRO A 421 16.66 -24.63 13.61
N SER A 422 16.46 -24.24 14.87
CA SER A 422 16.31 -25.20 15.98
C SER A 422 15.11 -26.14 15.82
N PHE A 423 14.08 -25.70 15.11
CA PHE A 423 12.86 -26.48 14.84
C PHE A 423 12.90 -27.30 13.54
N ILE A 424 14.07 -27.46 12.89
CA ILE A 424 14.17 -28.18 11.61
C ILE A 424 13.73 -29.65 11.72
N GLU A 425 14.02 -30.30 12.84
CA GLU A 425 13.63 -31.70 13.06
C GLU A 425 12.11 -31.84 13.18
N GLU A 426 11.41 -30.85 13.75
CA GLU A 426 9.95 -30.85 13.78
C GLU A 426 9.35 -30.76 12.37
N ILE A 427 9.99 -30.01 11.47
CA ILE A 427 9.59 -29.94 10.06
C ILE A 427 9.78 -31.30 9.39
N ARG A 428 10.92 -31.96 9.63
CA ARG A 428 11.23 -33.31 9.09
C ARG A 428 10.27 -34.37 9.61
N LEU A 429 9.92 -34.35 10.89
CA LEU A 429 8.95 -35.26 11.51
C LEU A 429 7.54 -35.13 10.91
N LYS A 430 7.21 -33.97 10.33
CA LYS A 430 5.97 -33.77 9.56
C LYS A 430 6.05 -34.28 8.12
N GLY A 431 7.14 -34.97 7.77
CA GLY A 431 7.37 -35.56 6.43
C GLY A 431 7.86 -34.57 5.39
N ILE A 432 8.26 -33.36 5.79
CA ILE A 432 8.75 -32.32 4.87
C ILE A 432 10.27 -32.45 4.78
N THR A 433 10.77 -32.86 3.62
CA THR A 433 12.22 -32.98 3.39
C THR A 433 12.85 -31.61 3.25
N MET A 434 13.82 -31.30 4.13
CA MET A 434 14.63 -30.08 4.06
C MET A 434 16.11 -30.45 4.19
N PRO A 435 16.90 -30.40 3.11
CA PRO A 435 18.31 -30.74 3.16
C PRO A 435 19.13 -29.65 3.84
N ASP A 436 20.10 -30.04 4.68
CA ASP A 436 20.99 -29.08 5.38
C ASP A 436 21.78 -28.19 4.42
N SER A 437 22.03 -28.68 3.19
CA SER A 437 22.73 -27.93 2.14
C SER A 437 22.08 -26.59 1.81
N MET A 438 20.76 -26.45 2.03
CA MET A 438 20.01 -25.22 1.83
C MET A 438 20.48 -24.08 2.75
N PHE A 439 21.01 -24.42 3.92
CA PHE A 439 21.46 -23.45 4.92
C PHE A 439 22.96 -23.18 4.84
N LEU A 440 23.70 -23.89 3.98
CA LEU A 440 25.14 -23.72 3.88
C LEU A 440 25.49 -22.37 3.25
N PRO A 441 26.47 -21.63 3.78
CA PRO A 441 26.95 -20.43 3.14
C PRO A 441 27.44 -20.72 1.73
N PRO A 442 27.33 -19.76 0.80
CA PRO A 442 27.94 -19.91 -0.52
C PRO A 442 29.42 -20.23 -0.36
N ALA A 443 29.91 -21.22 -1.12
CA ALA A 443 31.33 -21.55 -1.13
C ALA A 443 32.13 -20.28 -1.46
N HIS A 444 33.12 -19.95 -0.63
CA HIS A 444 34.02 -18.84 -0.92
C HIS A 444 34.74 -19.12 -2.25
N THR A 445 34.29 -18.45 -3.32
CA THR A 445 35.02 -18.37 -4.60
C THR A 445 35.97 -17.20 -4.60
#